data_AF-A0A0W8CCG9-F1
#
_entry.id   AF-A0A0W8CCG9-F1
#
_cell.length_a   1.000
_cell.length_b   1.000
_cell.length_c   1.000
_cell.angle_alpha   90.00
_cell.angle_beta   90.00
_cell.angle_gamma   90.00
#
_symmetry.space_group_name_H-M   'P 1'
#
loop_
_entity.id
_entity.type
_entity.pdbx_description
1 polymer ?
#
loop_
_entity_poly.entity_id
_entity_poly.type
_entity_poly.pdbx_seq_one_letter_code
_entity_poly.pdbx_strand_id
1 'polypeptide(L)'
;MNQNHLMVDVGALSSDHDRACEAFYQLYGGRVDYGEAHSLQAGHNRFGGTYKNPLHPNWSAANPVHLIGHSFGATTALELYQLISADFFNIGSDHRWVVSLISIAGPLTGSTITHLFGLHDLQMIPYSLGHFIGAALGVWFKLHTDWPILRQVFDFKMPQWQCVNTFREILSPYGRINGSTDLAVFNLLPRERRKRNARLIHMDKIFLVAVATSSHVTLPIVEIALIVLVFIFTLGDTVLSTLALCVLIPVLYRRVRALDYASIPSLYMLLLVMRRHVRTLHLIFNGFDRELWGDNDGAVNLHSMLRPWASDSSESDSDSTASTSSSVSLEDVTTASTTKRKAVDLHPDELNPSDPKLQHGVWNVHHVQKNHMAGTSFDSDSPELYQRLFAVLKHIETIK
;
A
#
# COMPACT_ATOMS: atom_id res chain seq x y z
N MET A 1 -16.35 17.82 -0.30
CA MET A 1 -15.46 17.11 -1.25
C MET A 1 -16.03 17.30 -2.65
N ASN A 2 -15.16 17.40 -3.66
CA ASN A 2 -15.58 17.43 -5.06
C ASN A 2 -16.31 16.11 -5.39
N GLN A 3 -17.44 16.18 -6.11
CA GLN A 3 -18.22 14.99 -6.50
C GLN A 3 -17.44 14.04 -7.41
N ASN A 4 -16.39 14.54 -8.07
CA ASN A 4 -15.51 13.75 -8.93
C ASN A 4 -14.42 12.98 -8.14
N HIS A 5 -14.34 13.15 -6.82
CA HIS A 5 -13.35 12.47 -5.99
C HIS A 5 -14.04 11.40 -5.16
N LEU A 6 -13.78 10.14 -5.49
CA LEU A 6 -14.39 8.98 -4.84
C LEU A 6 -13.37 8.36 -3.88
N MET A 7 -13.77 8.23 -2.62
CA MET A 7 -12.94 7.57 -1.59
C MET A 7 -13.57 6.22 -1.27
N VAL A 8 -12.78 5.16 -1.46
CA VAL A 8 -13.14 3.80 -1.06
C VAL A 8 -12.43 3.45 0.25
N ASP A 9 -13.08 2.60 1.05
CA ASP A 9 -12.59 2.20 2.36
C ASP A 9 -12.64 0.68 2.46
N VAL A 10 -11.47 0.05 2.49
CA VAL A 10 -11.27 -1.39 2.27
C VAL A 10 -10.57 -2.03 3.47
N GLY A 11 -10.59 -3.36 3.55
CA GLY A 11 -10.05 -4.13 4.67
C GLY A 11 -8.63 -3.73 5.03
N ALA A 12 -8.40 -3.36 6.29
CA ALA A 12 -7.13 -2.81 6.75
C ALA A 12 -5.97 -3.81 6.64
N LEU A 13 -6.27 -5.11 6.78
CA LEU A 13 -5.29 -6.21 6.68
C LEU A 13 -5.65 -7.24 5.61
N SER A 14 -6.72 -7.03 4.85
CA SER A 14 -7.12 -7.89 3.75
C SER A 14 -6.07 -7.93 2.64
N SER A 15 -6.07 -8.99 1.82
CA SER A 15 -5.18 -9.10 0.68
C SER A 15 -5.47 -8.03 -0.40
N ASP A 16 -4.55 -7.86 -1.35
CA ASP A 16 -4.78 -7.00 -2.52
C ASP A 16 -6.06 -7.41 -3.26
N HIS A 17 -6.31 -8.72 -3.41
CA HIS A 17 -7.47 -9.28 -4.12
C HIS A 17 -8.77 -8.92 -3.41
N ASP A 18 -8.83 -9.15 -2.11
CA ASP A 18 -10.00 -8.84 -1.30
C ASP A 18 -10.31 -7.35 -1.32
N ARG A 19 -9.29 -6.51 -1.13
CA ARG A 19 -9.43 -5.05 -1.15
C ARG A 19 -9.85 -4.55 -2.52
N ALA A 20 -9.37 -5.17 -3.61
CA ALA A 20 -9.79 -4.83 -4.97
C ALA A 20 -11.26 -5.19 -5.21
N CYS A 21 -11.72 -6.36 -4.75
CA CYS A 21 -13.13 -6.74 -4.80
C CYS A 21 -14.00 -5.76 -4.00
N GLU A 22 -13.59 -5.43 -2.77
CA GLU A 22 -14.29 -4.46 -1.91
C GLU A 22 -14.35 -3.06 -2.55
N ALA A 23 -13.25 -2.58 -3.13
CA ALA A 23 -13.23 -1.31 -3.84
C ALA A 23 -14.15 -1.30 -5.06
N PHE A 24 -14.13 -2.37 -5.86
CA PHE A 24 -15.00 -2.52 -7.02
C PHE A 24 -16.48 -2.41 -6.61
N TYR A 25 -16.93 -3.19 -5.63
CA TYR A 25 -18.34 -3.19 -5.23
C TYR A 25 -18.76 -1.92 -4.46
N GLN A 26 -17.82 -1.15 -3.88
CA GLN A 26 -18.12 0.20 -3.38
C GLN A 26 -18.41 1.19 -4.52
N LEU A 27 -17.65 1.11 -5.60
CA LEU A 27 -17.81 1.97 -6.77
C LEU A 27 -19.04 1.57 -7.59
N TYR A 28 -19.13 0.29 -7.96
CA TYR A 28 -20.14 -0.25 -8.86
C TYR A 28 -21.47 -0.58 -8.15
N GLY A 29 -21.42 -0.88 -6.86
CA GLY A 29 -22.57 -1.33 -6.08
C GLY A 29 -22.78 -2.84 -6.17
N GLY A 30 -23.58 -3.38 -5.25
CA GLY A 30 -23.86 -4.81 -5.13
C GLY A 30 -23.25 -5.45 -3.89
N ARG A 31 -23.26 -6.79 -3.85
CA ARG A 31 -22.66 -7.56 -2.76
C ARG A 31 -21.26 -7.99 -3.17
N VAL A 32 -20.28 -7.73 -2.30
CA VAL A 32 -18.90 -8.15 -2.53
C VAL A 32 -18.87 -9.66 -2.77
N ASP A 33 -18.35 -10.06 -3.92
CA ASP A 33 -18.01 -11.44 -4.28
C ASP A 33 -16.50 -11.51 -4.49
N TYR A 34 -15.82 -12.18 -3.58
CA TYR A 34 -14.37 -12.40 -3.62
C TYR A 34 -13.99 -13.51 -4.61
N GLY A 35 -14.96 -14.20 -5.21
CA GLY A 35 -14.76 -15.31 -6.14
C GLY A 35 -14.68 -16.65 -5.42
N GLU A 36 -15.39 -17.64 -5.97
CA GLU A 36 -15.52 -18.97 -5.35
C GLU A 36 -14.18 -19.70 -5.18
N ALA A 37 -13.38 -19.77 -6.24
CA ALA A 37 -12.09 -20.45 -6.20
C ALA A 37 -11.12 -19.77 -5.21
N HIS A 38 -11.09 -18.44 -5.22
CA HIS A 38 -10.25 -17.64 -4.32
C HIS A 38 -10.64 -17.88 -2.87
N SER A 39 -11.92 -17.72 -2.52
CA SER A 39 -12.38 -17.88 -1.14
C SER A 39 -12.24 -19.31 -0.62
N LEU A 40 -12.39 -20.32 -1.48
CA LEU A 40 -12.11 -21.71 -1.12
C LEU A 40 -10.62 -21.91 -0.81
N GLN A 41 -9.72 -21.36 -1.64
CA GLN A 41 -8.28 -21.46 -1.43
C GLN A 41 -7.82 -20.72 -0.16
N ALA A 42 -8.36 -19.52 0.08
CA ALA A 42 -8.01 -18.69 1.22
C ALA A 42 -8.73 -19.09 2.52
N GLY A 43 -9.82 -19.87 2.43
CA GLY A 43 -10.55 -20.39 3.57
C GLY A 43 -11.49 -19.40 4.25
N HIS A 44 -11.92 -18.34 3.55
CA HIS A 44 -12.87 -17.34 4.06
C HIS A 44 -14.21 -17.38 3.31
N ASN A 45 -15.17 -16.57 3.75
CA ASN A 45 -16.47 -16.48 3.07
C ASN A 45 -16.32 -15.88 1.66
N ARG A 46 -17.03 -16.45 0.68
CA ARG A 46 -17.11 -15.90 -0.69
C ARG A 46 -17.72 -14.51 -0.77
N PHE A 47 -18.70 -14.23 0.08
CA PHE A 47 -19.44 -12.98 0.02
C PHE A 47 -19.17 -12.08 1.21
N GLY A 48 -18.91 -10.80 0.94
CA GLY A 48 -18.68 -9.76 1.94
C GLY A 48 -19.88 -8.84 2.14
N GLY A 49 -19.57 -7.54 2.35
CA GLY A 49 -20.56 -6.47 2.54
C GLY A 49 -21.44 -6.22 1.31
N THR A 50 -22.55 -5.50 1.50
CA THR A 50 -23.44 -5.08 0.41
C THR A 50 -23.53 -3.57 0.33
N TYR A 51 -23.17 -3.01 -0.82
CA TYR A 51 -23.19 -1.58 -1.11
C TYR A 51 -24.38 -1.26 -2.00
N LYS A 52 -25.45 -0.75 -1.38
CA LYS A 52 -26.70 -0.40 -2.10
C LYS A 52 -26.59 0.92 -2.86
N ASN A 53 -25.74 1.81 -2.39
CA ASN A 53 -25.52 3.13 -2.96
C ASN A 53 -24.10 3.15 -3.58
N PRO A 54 -23.96 2.84 -4.88
CA PRO A 54 -22.67 2.89 -5.56
C PRO A 54 -22.11 4.31 -5.56
N LEU A 55 -20.79 4.44 -5.42
CA LEU A 55 -20.09 5.71 -5.53
C LEU A 55 -19.96 6.19 -6.99
N HIS A 56 -19.95 5.26 -7.95
CA HIS A 56 -19.90 5.52 -9.39
C HIS A 56 -20.82 4.57 -10.17
N PRO A 57 -22.16 4.75 -10.12
CA PRO A 57 -23.13 3.84 -10.73
C PRO A 57 -23.00 3.67 -12.25
N ASN A 58 -22.37 4.65 -12.93
CA ASN A 58 -22.22 4.65 -14.40
C ASN A 58 -20.80 4.26 -14.83
N TRP A 59 -19.99 3.70 -13.93
CA TRP A 59 -18.63 3.29 -14.23
C TRP A 59 -18.59 2.31 -15.39
N SER A 60 -17.82 2.67 -16.41
CA SER A 60 -17.68 1.92 -17.66
C SER A 60 -16.48 2.43 -18.44
N ALA A 61 -16.17 1.83 -19.58
CA ALA A 61 -15.20 2.36 -20.54
C ALA A 61 -15.52 3.79 -21.02
N ALA A 62 -16.80 4.18 -21.04
CA ALA A 62 -17.25 5.52 -21.41
C ALA A 62 -17.14 6.53 -20.25
N ASN A 63 -17.16 6.06 -19.00
CA ASN A 63 -16.98 6.87 -17.79
C ASN A 63 -15.85 6.30 -16.93
N PRO A 64 -14.60 6.29 -17.45
CA PRO A 64 -13.48 5.63 -16.80
C PRO A 64 -13.00 6.41 -15.58
N VAL A 65 -12.12 5.80 -14.78
CA VAL A 65 -11.57 6.42 -13.56
C VAL A 65 -10.04 6.50 -13.59
N HIS A 66 -9.51 7.43 -12.79
CA HIS A 66 -8.11 7.44 -12.39
C HIS A 66 -7.98 6.78 -11.02
N LEU A 67 -7.10 5.79 -10.88
CA LEU A 67 -6.88 5.11 -9.61
C LEU A 67 -5.68 5.75 -8.89
N ILE A 68 -5.87 6.18 -7.64
CA ILE A 68 -4.80 6.72 -6.79
C ILE A 68 -4.72 5.86 -5.54
N GLY A 69 -3.54 5.31 -5.25
CA GLY A 69 -3.29 4.49 -4.08
C GLY A 69 -2.06 4.97 -3.31
N HIS A 70 -2.23 5.21 -2.01
CA HIS A 70 -1.11 5.45 -1.08
C HIS A 70 -0.70 4.15 -0.40
N SER A 71 0.60 3.92 -0.24
CA SER A 71 1.15 2.73 0.44
C SER A 71 0.54 1.45 -0.14
N PHE A 72 -0.02 0.58 0.70
CA PHE A 72 -0.70 -0.65 0.28
C PHE A 72 -1.93 -0.40 -0.63
N GLY A 73 -2.52 0.79 -0.59
CA GLY A 73 -3.53 1.21 -1.56
C GLY A 73 -3.02 1.21 -3.01
N ALA A 74 -1.73 1.41 -3.25
CA ALA A 74 -1.15 1.36 -4.60
C ALA A 74 -1.19 -0.06 -5.18
N THR A 75 -0.89 -1.08 -4.36
CA THR A 75 -0.95 -2.48 -4.80
C THR A 75 -2.39 -2.97 -4.94
N THR A 76 -3.31 -2.44 -4.12
CA THR A 76 -4.76 -2.62 -4.28
C THR A 76 -5.26 -2.02 -5.59
N ALA A 77 -4.86 -0.78 -5.93
CA ALA A 77 -5.23 -0.14 -7.19
C ALA A 77 -4.71 -0.92 -8.40
N LEU A 78 -3.49 -1.47 -8.30
CA LEU A 78 -2.93 -2.33 -9.33
C LEU A 78 -3.76 -3.61 -9.50
N GLU A 79 -4.11 -4.27 -8.39
CA GLU A 79 -4.92 -5.49 -8.42
C GLU A 79 -6.32 -5.23 -8.98
N LEU A 80 -6.98 -4.15 -8.57
CA LEU A 80 -8.27 -3.74 -9.11
C LEU A 80 -8.21 -3.55 -10.63
N TYR A 81 -7.16 -2.89 -11.13
CA TYR A 81 -6.96 -2.74 -12.57
C TYR A 81 -6.80 -4.10 -13.28
N GLN A 82 -6.11 -5.06 -12.67
CA GLN A 82 -5.96 -6.41 -13.25
C GLN A 82 -7.28 -7.18 -13.27
N LEU A 83 -8.06 -7.14 -12.18
CA LEU A 83 -9.37 -7.79 -12.11
C LEU A 83 -10.36 -7.21 -13.13
N ILE A 84 -10.36 -5.89 -13.30
CA ILE A 84 -11.14 -5.20 -14.36
C ILE A 84 -10.69 -5.62 -15.74
N SER A 85 -9.38 -5.65 -15.97
CA SER A 85 -8.81 -6.00 -17.28
C SER A 85 -9.11 -7.44 -17.69
N ALA A 86 -9.22 -8.34 -16.72
CA ALA A 86 -9.55 -9.75 -16.92
C ALA A 86 -11.06 -10.05 -16.92
N ASP A 87 -11.92 -9.03 -16.84
CA ASP A 87 -13.37 -9.15 -16.62
C ASP A 87 -13.76 -10.11 -15.48
N PHE A 88 -13.02 -10.09 -14.37
CA PHE A 88 -13.22 -10.99 -13.24
C PHE A 88 -14.67 -10.94 -12.70
N PHE A 89 -15.30 -9.77 -12.75
CA PHE A 89 -16.66 -9.54 -12.26
C PHE A 89 -17.76 -9.96 -13.25
N ASN A 90 -17.41 -10.41 -14.47
CA ASN A 90 -18.32 -10.83 -15.53
C ASN A 90 -19.35 -9.76 -15.93
N ILE A 91 -18.88 -8.53 -16.15
CA ILE A 91 -19.73 -7.38 -16.53
C ILE A 91 -19.32 -6.76 -17.87
N GLY A 92 -18.42 -7.39 -18.62
CA GLY A 92 -17.84 -6.83 -19.83
C GLY A 92 -16.84 -5.71 -19.56
N SER A 93 -16.19 -5.76 -18.40
CA SER A 93 -15.14 -4.81 -18.02
C SER A 93 -13.82 -5.11 -18.74
N ASP A 94 -13.05 -4.06 -19.02
CA ASP A 94 -11.73 -4.18 -19.65
C ASP A 94 -10.82 -3.01 -19.27
N HIS A 95 -9.59 -3.02 -19.79
CA HIS A 95 -8.57 -2.00 -19.48
C HIS A 95 -9.02 -0.54 -19.72
N ARG A 96 -10.04 -0.27 -20.55
CA ARG A 96 -10.51 1.09 -20.89
C ARG A 96 -11.31 1.74 -19.77
N TRP A 97 -11.74 0.97 -18.77
CA TRP A 97 -12.46 1.45 -17.57
C TRP A 97 -11.56 2.24 -16.62
N VAL A 98 -10.24 2.16 -16.82
CA VAL A 98 -9.23 2.89 -16.05
C VAL A 98 -8.36 3.69 -17.02
N VAL A 99 -8.13 4.97 -16.72
CA VAL A 99 -7.29 5.86 -17.54
C VAL A 99 -5.84 5.85 -17.06
N SER A 100 -5.65 5.87 -15.74
CA SER A 100 -4.33 5.93 -15.14
C SER A 100 -4.29 5.30 -13.76
N LEU A 101 -3.08 4.93 -13.35
CA LEU A 101 -2.78 4.42 -12.02
C LEU A 101 -1.64 5.24 -11.39
N ILE A 102 -1.89 5.78 -10.22
CA ILE A 102 -0.98 6.61 -9.45
C ILE A 102 -0.67 5.90 -8.13
N SER A 103 0.60 5.62 -7.92
CA SER A 103 1.15 5.03 -6.70
C SER A 103 1.86 6.11 -5.89
N ILE A 104 1.47 6.31 -4.63
CA ILE A 104 2.16 7.23 -3.71
C ILE A 104 2.78 6.41 -2.59
N ALA A 105 4.11 6.41 -2.48
CA ALA A 105 4.85 5.57 -1.52
C ALA A 105 4.45 4.08 -1.56
N GLY A 106 4.01 3.59 -2.73
CA GLY A 106 3.46 2.25 -2.89
C GLY A 106 4.54 1.16 -2.94
N PRO A 107 4.39 0.04 -2.22
CA PRO A 107 5.30 -1.10 -2.30
C PRO A 107 5.00 -1.93 -3.56
N LEU A 108 5.22 -1.37 -4.76
CA LEU A 108 4.88 -2.02 -6.03
C LEU A 108 5.58 -3.37 -6.20
N THR A 109 6.71 -3.57 -5.51
CA THR A 109 7.47 -4.83 -5.45
C THR A 109 7.61 -5.35 -4.01
N GLY A 110 6.71 -4.97 -3.10
CA GLY A 110 6.73 -5.40 -1.71
C GLY A 110 7.65 -4.56 -0.82
N SER A 111 7.83 -4.96 0.44
CA SER A 111 8.70 -4.27 1.39
C SER A 111 9.44 -5.27 2.26
N THR A 112 10.72 -5.00 2.55
CA THR A 112 11.53 -5.81 3.48
C THR A 112 11.11 -5.65 4.93
N ILE A 113 10.16 -4.74 5.24
CA ILE A 113 9.58 -4.62 6.58
C ILE A 113 8.88 -5.92 7.03
N THR A 114 8.35 -6.70 6.07
CA THR A 114 7.73 -8.01 6.35
C THR A 114 8.74 -8.99 6.96
N HIS A 115 9.96 -9.02 6.44
CA HIS A 115 11.07 -9.82 6.97
C HIS A 115 11.54 -9.33 8.35
N LEU A 116 11.54 -8.00 8.56
CA LEU A 116 11.82 -7.42 9.88
C LEU A 116 10.81 -7.90 10.92
N PHE A 117 9.55 -8.08 10.53
CA PHE A 117 8.51 -8.67 11.37
C PHE A 117 8.56 -10.19 11.46
N GLY A 118 9.55 -10.84 10.82
CA GLY A 118 9.76 -12.29 10.91
C GLY A 118 8.95 -13.10 9.91
N LEU A 119 8.40 -12.48 8.86
CA LEU A 119 7.78 -13.21 7.76
C LEU A 119 8.83 -13.69 6.75
N HIS A 120 8.93 -15.01 6.56
CA HIS A 120 9.84 -15.64 5.61
C HIS A 120 9.12 -16.75 4.86
N ASP A 121 9.24 -16.80 3.54
CA ASP A 121 8.68 -17.88 2.71
C ASP A 121 7.20 -18.19 2.99
N LEU A 122 6.37 -17.15 3.11
CA LEU A 122 4.94 -17.28 3.46
C LEU A 122 4.67 -17.88 4.85
N GLN A 123 5.67 -17.93 5.72
CA GLN A 123 5.56 -18.43 7.09
C GLN A 123 6.00 -17.39 8.11
N MET A 124 5.14 -17.13 9.08
CA MET A 124 5.44 -16.25 10.21
C MET A 124 6.30 -16.99 11.23
N ILE A 125 7.51 -16.48 11.52
CA ILE A 125 8.38 -17.09 12.53
C ILE A 125 7.71 -17.01 13.92
N PRO A 126 7.62 -18.12 14.68
CA PRO A 126 7.09 -18.13 16.04
C PRO A 126 7.82 -17.13 16.96
N TYR A 127 7.08 -16.39 17.80
CA TYR A 127 7.61 -15.39 18.75
C TYR A 127 8.38 -14.22 18.12
N SER A 128 8.29 -14.04 16.80
CA SER A 128 8.76 -12.83 16.14
C SER A 128 7.88 -11.62 16.50
N LEU A 129 8.38 -10.41 16.22
CA LEU A 129 7.61 -9.18 16.40
C LEU A 129 6.28 -9.22 15.61
N GLY A 130 6.30 -9.76 14.39
CA GLY A 130 5.11 -9.92 13.56
C GLY A 130 4.11 -10.91 14.15
N HIS A 131 4.57 -12.00 14.78
CA HIS A 131 3.67 -12.91 15.49
C HIS A 131 2.98 -12.20 16.66
N PHE A 132 3.72 -11.47 17.51
CA PHE A 132 3.09 -10.74 18.63
C PHE A 132 2.08 -9.70 18.15
N ILE A 133 2.43 -8.93 17.11
CA ILE A 133 1.51 -7.95 16.49
C ILE A 133 0.29 -8.66 15.91
N GLY A 134 0.49 -9.73 15.13
CA GLY A 134 -0.59 -10.52 14.53
C GLY A 134 -1.53 -11.10 15.57
N ALA A 135 -1.01 -11.64 16.68
CA ALA A 135 -1.81 -12.14 17.79
C ALA A 135 -2.62 -11.02 18.45
N ALA A 136 -2.02 -9.85 18.71
CA ALA A 136 -2.73 -8.71 19.28
C ALA A 136 -3.85 -8.20 18.35
N LEU A 137 -3.58 -8.11 17.05
CA LEU A 137 -4.56 -7.73 16.04
C LEU A 137 -5.67 -8.78 15.91
N GLY A 138 -5.35 -10.07 15.98
CA GLY A 138 -6.32 -11.16 16.02
C GLY A 138 -7.23 -11.09 17.24
N VAL A 139 -6.67 -10.82 18.43
CA VAL A 139 -7.47 -10.57 19.64
C VAL A 139 -8.40 -9.38 19.43
N TRP A 140 -7.91 -8.25 18.90
CA TRP A 140 -8.76 -7.11 18.57
C TRP A 140 -9.87 -7.48 17.58
N PHE A 141 -9.55 -8.27 16.55
CA PHE A 141 -10.50 -8.74 15.53
C PHE A 141 -11.59 -9.64 16.15
N LYS A 142 -11.26 -10.37 17.20
CA LYS A 142 -12.26 -11.10 17.98
C LYS A 142 -13.13 -10.15 18.81
N LEU A 143 -12.49 -9.26 19.56
CA LEU A 143 -13.15 -8.34 20.47
C LEU A 143 -14.17 -7.45 19.73
N HIS A 144 -13.80 -6.83 18.61
CA HIS A 144 -14.74 -5.97 17.86
C HIS A 144 -15.78 -6.76 17.04
N THR A 145 -15.60 -8.08 16.89
CA THR A 145 -16.62 -8.97 16.32
C THR A 145 -17.68 -9.30 17.36
N ASP A 146 -17.27 -9.57 18.61
CA ASP A 146 -18.17 -9.90 19.72
C ASP A 146 -18.87 -8.65 20.30
N TRP A 147 -18.15 -7.53 20.36
CA TRP A 147 -18.65 -6.25 20.86
C TRP A 147 -18.61 -5.18 19.76
N PRO A 148 -19.70 -5.01 18.99
CA PRO A 148 -19.76 -4.07 17.88
C PRO A 148 -19.42 -2.61 18.24
N ILE A 149 -19.57 -2.21 19.50
CA ILE A 149 -19.18 -0.88 19.98
C ILE A 149 -17.67 -0.60 19.77
N LEU A 150 -16.83 -1.63 19.82
CA LEU A 150 -15.38 -1.48 19.61
C LEU A 150 -15.02 -1.16 18.15
N ARG A 151 -15.93 -1.41 17.20
CA ARG A 151 -15.74 -0.99 15.79
C ARG A 151 -15.70 0.52 15.63
N GLN A 152 -16.23 1.28 16.59
CA GLN A 152 -16.12 2.75 16.62
C GLN A 152 -14.69 3.22 16.93
N VAL A 153 -13.89 2.39 17.59
CA VAL A 153 -12.48 2.69 17.87
C VAL A 153 -11.62 2.29 16.68
N PHE A 154 -11.75 1.05 16.22
CA PHE A 154 -11.05 0.58 15.04
C PHE A 154 -11.75 -0.64 14.42
N ASP A 155 -12.24 -0.49 13.19
CA ASP A 155 -12.83 -1.56 12.40
C ASP A 155 -11.86 -2.03 11.33
N PHE A 156 -11.47 -3.31 11.38
CA PHE A 156 -10.66 -3.95 10.35
C PHE A 156 -11.35 -4.00 8.99
N LYS A 157 -12.69 -3.97 8.94
CA LYS A 157 -13.51 -4.09 7.70
C LYS A 157 -13.22 -5.37 6.92
N MET A 158 -13.16 -6.48 7.65
CA MET A 158 -12.85 -7.81 7.10
C MET A 158 -14.05 -8.77 7.26
N PRO A 159 -15.21 -8.50 6.63
CA PRO A 159 -16.42 -9.31 6.79
C PRO A 159 -16.28 -10.75 6.30
N GLN A 160 -15.40 -10.99 5.32
CA GLN A 160 -15.10 -12.32 4.78
C GLN A 160 -14.54 -13.27 5.85
N TRP A 161 -13.80 -12.73 6.82
CA TRP A 161 -13.19 -13.50 7.90
C TRP A 161 -14.12 -13.73 9.10
N GLN A 162 -15.38 -13.26 9.06
CA GLN A 162 -16.36 -13.48 10.14
C GLN A 162 -16.71 -14.96 10.37
N CYS A 163 -16.40 -15.84 9.41
CA CYS A 163 -16.50 -17.29 9.62
C CYS A 163 -15.50 -17.83 10.65
N VAL A 164 -14.47 -17.07 11.01
CA VAL A 164 -13.47 -17.38 12.03
C VAL A 164 -13.84 -16.62 13.31
N ASN A 165 -14.54 -17.29 14.22
CA ASN A 165 -15.19 -16.63 15.35
C ASN A 165 -14.85 -17.23 16.73
N THR A 166 -13.86 -18.12 16.82
CA THR A 166 -13.42 -18.70 18.11
C THR A 166 -12.04 -18.20 18.49
N PHE A 167 -11.83 -17.91 19.78
CA PHE A 167 -10.50 -17.52 20.30
C PHE A 167 -9.44 -18.59 20.02
N ARG A 168 -9.82 -19.87 20.08
CA ARG A 168 -8.92 -20.99 19.76
C ARG A 168 -8.39 -20.90 18.34
N GLU A 169 -9.26 -20.60 17.37
CA GLU A 169 -8.86 -20.50 15.98
C GLU A 169 -8.05 -19.22 15.71
N ILE A 170 -8.46 -18.09 16.28
CA ILE A 170 -7.78 -16.79 16.11
C ILE A 170 -6.38 -16.76 16.74
N LEU A 171 -6.20 -17.42 17.88
CA LEU A 171 -4.90 -17.51 18.56
C LEU A 171 -4.05 -18.69 18.08
N SER A 172 -4.62 -19.61 17.30
CA SER A 172 -3.87 -20.73 16.75
C SER A 172 -2.94 -20.24 15.64
N PRO A 173 -1.63 -20.55 15.68
CA PRO A 173 -0.72 -20.26 14.57
C PRO A 173 -1.16 -20.90 13.25
N TYR A 174 -1.95 -21.97 13.31
CA TYR A 174 -2.50 -22.71 12.17
C TYR A 174 -4.01 -22.49 11.96
N GLY A 175 -4.60 -21.48 12.62
CA GLY A 175 -5.99 -21.11 12.38
C GLY A 175 -6.18 -20.54 10.97
N ARG A 176 -7.40 -20.49 10.44
CA ARG A 176 -7.66 -20.04 9.06
C ARG A 176 -7.10 -18.65 8.74
N ILE A 177 -7.17 -17.68 9.66
CA ILE A 177 -6.58 -16.35 9.46
C ILE A 177 -5.04 -16.43 9.47
N ASN A 178 -4.45 -17.01 10.53
CA ASN A 178 -2.99 -17.01 10.71
C ASN A 178 -2.24 -17.93 9.74
N GLY A 179 -2.90 -18.99 9.28
CA GLY A 179 -2.38 -19.94 8.29
C GLY A 179 -2.70 -19.57 6.86
N SER A 180 -3.55 -18.56 6.61
CA SER A 180 -3.82 -18.07 5.26
C SER A 180 -2.71 -17.14 4.81
N THR A 181 -2.34 -17.26 3.53
CA THR A 181 -1.44 -16.33 2.84
C THR A 181 -2.18 -15.16 2.20
N ASP A 182 -3.51 -15.09 2.42
CA ASP A 182 -4.41 -14.09 1.86
C ASP A 182 -4.61 -12.90 2.82
N LEU A 183 -3.50 -12.31 3.27
CA LEU A 183 -3.48 -11.11 4.09
C LEU A 183 -2.43 -10.12 3.56
N ALA A 184 -2.65 -8.83 3.83
CA ALA A 184 -1.79 -7.74 3.39
C ALA A 184 -0.28 -8.00 3.61
N VAL A 185 0.08 -8.58 4.76
CA VAL A 185 1.47 -8.84 5.13
C VAL A 185 2.17 -9.82 4.17
N PHE A 186 1.45 -10.82 3.63
CA PHE A 186 1.99 -11.77 2.67
C PHE A 186 2.04 -11.19 1.26
N ASN A 187 1.05 -10.37 0.90
CA ASN A 187 1.04 -9.61 -0.35
C ASN A 187 2.24 -8.66 -0.48
N LEU A 188 2.76 -8.18 0.66
CA LEU A 188 3.92 -7.31 0.75
C LEU A 188 5.27 -8.04 0.68
N LEU A 189 5.30 -9.37 0.66
CA LEU A 189 6.57 -10.10 0.51
C LEU A 189 7.16 -9.83 -0.87
N PRO A 190 8.40 -9.31 -0.96
CA PRO A 190 9.02 -9.00 -2.23
C PRO A 190 9.02 -10.14 -3.26
N ARG A 191 9.33 -11.39 -2.83
CA ARG A 191 9.31 -12.55 -3.74
C ARG A 191 7.92 -12.78 -4.34
N GLU A 192 6.90 -12.85 -3.49
CA GLU A 192 5.52 -13.11 -3.91
C GLU A 192 4.97 -11.97 -4.76
N ARG A 193 5.33 -10.73 -4.41
CA ARG A 193 4.96 -9.56 -5.21
C ARG A 193 5.63 -9.57 -6.58
N ARG A 194 6.90 -9.96 -6.69
CA ARG A 194 7.58 -10.16 -7.99
C ARG A 194 6.89 -11.25 -8.84
N LYS A 195 6.52 -12.38 -8.25
CA LYS A 195 5.76 -13.46 -8.92
C LYS A 195 4.40 -12.97 -9.44
N ARG A 196 3.72 -12.07 -8.71
CA ARG A 196 2.48 -11.41 -9.18
C ARG A 196 2.75 -10.38 -10.28
N ASN A 197 3.79 -9.58 -10.12
CA ASN A 197 4.18 -8.57 -11.10
C ASN A 197 4.49 -9.18 -12.46
N ALA A 198 5.02 -10.41 -12.51
CA ALA A 198 5.28 -11.15 -13.74
C ALA A 198 4.01 -11.47 -14.57
N ARG A 199 2.83 -11.44 -13.93
CA ARG A 199 1.52 -11.76 -14.54
C ARG A 199 0.70 -10.53 -14.90
N LEU A 200 1.24 -9.32 -14.74
CA LEU A 200 0.52 -8.08 -15.03
C LEU A 200 0.24 -7.97 -16.54
N ILE A 201 -1.01 -7.71 -16.88
CA ILE A 201 -1.48 -7.49 -18.24
C ILE A 201 -1.86 -6.02 -18.46
N HIS A 202 -1.83 -5.59 -19.72
CA HIS A 202 -2.30 -4.30 -20.20
C HIS A 202 -1.68 -3.04 -19.55
N MET A 203 -0.58 -3.18 -18.82
CA MET A 203 0.13 -2.03 -18.24
C MET A 203 0.61 -1.02 -19.30
N ASP A 204 0.69 -1.40 -20.58
CA ASP A 204 1.00 -0.52 -21.71
C ASP A 204 -0.18 0.36 -22.15
N LYS A 205 -1.40 0.09 -21.64
CA LYS A 205 -2.67 0.69 -22.06
C LYS A 205 -3.14 1.87 -21.21
N ILE A 206 -2.43 2.19 -20.14
CA ILE A 206 -2.80 3.28 -19.21
C ILE A 206 -1.60 4.17 -18.90
N PHE A 207 -1.87 5.35 -18.35
CA PHE A 207 -0.83 6.19 -17.77
C PHE A 207 -0.43 5.70 -16.38
N LEU A 208 0.86 5.65 -16.11
CA LEU A 208 1.40 5.12 -14.85
C LEU A 208 2.29 6.17 -14.20
N VAL A 209 2.00 6.50 -12.95
CA VAL A 209 2.77 7.48 -12.17
C VAL A 209 3.15 6.87 -10.83
N ALA A 210 4.43 6.97 -10.47
CA ALA A 210 4.92 6.61 -9.15
C ALA A 210 5.46 7.86 -8.44
N VAL A 211 4.83 8.26 -7.34
CA VAL A 211 5.37 9.26 -6.42
C VAL A 211 6.25 8.54 -5.41
N ALA A 212 7.56 8.54 -5.67
CA ALA A 212 8.57 7.92 -4.84
C ALA A 212 8.99 8.87 -3.72
N THR A 213 8.93 8.40 -2.48
CA THR A 213 9.39 9.11 -1.30
C THR A 213 10.91 8.99 -1.14
N SER A 214 11.45 9.53 -0.06
CA SER A 214 12.88 9.57 0.17
C SER A 214 13.23 9.15 1.61
N SER A 215 14.53 8.89 1.82
CA SER A 215 15.10 8.75 3.16
C SER A 215 15.50 10.10 3.79
N HIS A 216 15.18 11.23 3.14
CA HIS A 216 15.56 12.56 3.61
C HIS A 216 14.75 12.95 4.84
N VAL A 217 15.41 13.57 5.82
CA VAL A 217 14.81 13.98 7.08
C VAL A 217 15.34 15.34 7.49
N THR A 218 14.43 16.23 7.85
CA THR A 218 14.71 17.54 8.43
C THR A 218 14.51 17.50 9.95
N LEU A 219 15.54 17.85 10.73
CA LEU A 219 15.42 17.88 12.18
C LEU A 219 14.59 19.11 12.64
N PRO A 220 13.55 18.94 13.47
CA PRO A 220 12.77 20.05 14.01
C PRO A 220 13.51 20.69 15.20
N ILE A 221 14.59 21.42 14.90
CA ILE A 221 15.54 21.94 15.92
C ILE A 221 14.83 22.85 16.93
N VAL A 222 13.89 23.68 16.48
CA VAL A 222 13.14 24.60 17.35
C VAL A 222 12.28 23.82 18.34
N GLU A 223 11.56 22.80 17.89
CA GLU A 223 10.70 21.98 18.73
C GLU A 223 11.53 21.12 19.69
N ILE A 224 12.67 20.58 19.24
CA ILE A 224 13.62 19.88 20.11
C ILE A 224 14.12 20.83 21.21
N ALA A 225 14.51 22.06 20.87
CA ALA A 225 14.94 23.05 21.86
C ALA A 225 13.82 23.41 22.84
N LEU A 226 12.57 23.57 22.36
CA LEU A 226 11.41 23.81 23.22
C LEU A 226 11.12 22.63 24.15
N ILE A 227 11.22 21.38 23.68
CA ILE A 227 11.07 20.18 24.52
C ILE A 227 12.13 20.16 25.61
N VAL A 228 13.39 20.42 25.26
CA VAL A 228 14.50 20.49 26.22
C VAL A 228 14.27 21.60 27.24
N LEU A 229 13.82 22.79 26.80
CA LEU A 229 13.48 23.90 27.71
C LEU A 229 12.34 23.54 28.66
N VAL A 230 11.25 22.94 28.15
CA VAL A 230 10.15 22.46 28.99
C VAL A 230 10.67 21.45 30.02
N PHE A 231 11.49 20.49 29.60
CA PHE A 231 12.09 19.50 30.51
C PHE A 231 12.95 20.16 31.59
N ILE A 232 13.82 21.12 31.23
CA ILE A 232 14.64 21.87 32.19
C ILE A 232 13.76 22.60 33.21
N PHE A 233 12.71 23.29 32.77
CA PHE A 233 11.83 24.01 33.68
C PHE A 233 10.95 23.08 34.53
N THR A 234 10.64 21.86 34.08
CA THR A 234 9.96 20.86 34.93
C THR A 234 10.84 20.34 36.08
N LEU A 235 12.17 20.45 35.97
CA LEU A 235 13.10 20.07 37.03
C LEU A 235 13.32 21.17 38.09
N GLY A 236 12.84 22.39 37.84
CA GLY A 236 13.02 23.51 38.77
C GLY A 236 11.76 23.84 39.56
N ASP A 237 11.86 23.89 40.89
CA ASP A 237 10.73 24.15 41.80
C ASP A 237 10.47 25.65 42.08
N THR A 238 10.76 26.53 41.13
CA THR A 238 10.62 28.00 41.32
C THR A 238 9.35 28.56 40.67
N VAL A 239 8.84 29.69 41.18
CA VAL A 239 7.73 30.44 40.56
C VAL A 239 8.06 30.81 39.11
N LEU A 240 9.32 31.13 38.82
CA LEU A 240 9.79 31.40 37.47
C LEU A 240 9.62 30.17 36.55
N SER A 241 9.92 28.98 37.05
CA SER A 241 9.71 27.73 36.32
C SER A 241 8.24 27.51 35.97
N THR A 242 7.34 27.74 36.93
CA THR A 242 5.90 27.60 36.70
C THR A 242 5.40 28.59 35.63
N LEU A 243 5.81 29.86 35.73
CA LEU A 243 5.44 30.88 34.73
C LEU A 243 6.01 30.56 33.34
N ALA A 244 7.25 30.06 33.27
CA ALA A 244 7.86 29.64 32.02
C ALA A 244 7.11 28.46 31.39
N LEU A 245 6.72 27.45 32.17
CA LEU A 245 5.94 26.31 31.68
C LEU A 245 4.56 26.72 31.16
N CYS A 246 3.87 27.66 31.82
CA CYS A 246 2.58 28.20 31.35
C CYS A 246 2.66 28.84 29.95
N VAL A 247 3.83 29.31 29.53
CA VAL A 247 4.06 29.88 28.19
C VAL A 247 4.63 28.84 27.23
N LEU A 248 5.65 28.10 27.65
CA LEU A 248 6.36 27.15 26.80
C LEU A 248 5.48 25.97 26.37
N ILE A 249 4.63 25.43 27.26
CA ILE A 249 3.77 24.28 26.94
C ILE A 249 2.75 24.64 25.83
N PRO A 250 2.00 25.75 25.89
CA PRO A 250 1.10 26.13 24.79
C PRO A 250 1.83 26.42 23.47
N VAL A 251 3.01 27.05 23.53
CA VAL A 251 3.83 27.33 22.33
C VAL A 251 4.31 26.02 21.71
N LEU A 252 4.85 25.12 22.52
CA LEU A 252 5.28 23.79 22.09
C LEU A 252 4.10 22.99 21.50
N TYR A 253 2.95 22.99 22.18
CA TYR A 253 1.75 22.30 21.70
C TYR A 253 1.30 22.81 20.32
N ARG A 254 1.27 24.13 20.10
CA ARG A 254 0.93 24.71 18.79
C ARG A 254 1.93 24.33 17.71
N ARG A 255 3.24 24.36 18.03
CA ARG A 255 4.32 24.01 17.10
C ARG A 255 4.28 22.53 16.73
N VAL A 256 4.18 21.64 17.71
CA VAL A 256 4.08 20.18 17.50
C VAL A 256 2.87 19.84 16.62
N ARG A 257 1.73 20.50 16.82
CA ARG A 257 0.55 20.29 15.97
C ARG A 257 0.69 20.81 14.54
N ALA A 258 1.63 21.72 14.29
CA ALA A 258 1.91 22.27 12.97
C ALA A 258 3.13 21.61 12.30
N LEU A 259 3.76 20.62 12.95
CA LEU A 259 4.90 19.91 12.38
C LEU A 259 4.48 19.12 11.15
N ASP A 260 5.31 19.22 10.12
CA ASP A 260 5.27 18.32 8.98
C ASP A 260 5.90 16.98 9.38
N TYR A 261 5.05 16.06 9.82
CA TYR A 261 5.48 14.73 10.26
C TYR A 261 6.10 13.92 9.14
N ALA A 262 5.78 14.22 7.87
CA ALA A 262 6.37 13.60 6.70
C ALA A 262 7.81 14.07 6.41
N SER A 263 8.25 15.19 6.98
CA SER A 263 9.61 15.73 6.77
C SER A 263 10.55 15.47 7.94
N ILE A 264 10.01 15.26 9.15
CA ILE A 264 10.79 15.06 10.38
C ILE A 264 11.15 13.59 10.63
N PRO A 265 12.05 13.25 11.60
CA PRO A 265 12.47 11.87 11.88
C PRO A 265 11.40 10.97 12.53
N SER A 266 10.11 11.19 12.26
CA SER A 266 8.98 10.45 12.85
C SER A 266 9.06 8.93 12.62
N LEU A 267 9.56 8.51 11.45
CA LEU A 267 9.79 7.10 11.10
C LEU A 267 11.28 6.72 11.04
N TYR A 268 12.18 7.59 11.53
CA TYR A 268 13.62 7.44 11.33
C TYR A 268 14.19 6.21 12.04
N MET A 269 13.68 5.87 13.22
CA MET A 269 14.06 4.63 13.92
C MET A 269 13.75 3.39 13.08
N LEU A 270 12.53 3.31 12.53
CA LEU A 270 12.13 2.20 11.69
C LEU A 270 12.95 2.17 10.39
N LEU A 271 13.23 3.33 9.80
CA LEU A 271 14.10 3.48 8.64
C LEU A 271 15.50 2.88 8.89
N LEU A 272 16.13 3.24 10.01
CA LEU A 272 17.45 2.73 10.38
C LEU A 272 17.43 1.22 10.65
N VAL A 273 16.38 0.72 11.31
CA VAL A 273 16.21 -0.71 11.60
C VAL A 273 16.03 -1.49 10.30
N MET A 274 15.18 -1.03 9.38
CA MET A 274 14.98 -1.63 8.06
C MET A 274 16.30 -1.67 7.27
N ARG A 275 17.00 -0.53 7.18
CA ARG A 275 18.29 -0.43 6.47
C ARG A 275 19.33 -1.39 7.05
N ARG A 276 19.40 -1.49 8.38
CA ARG A 276 20.31 -2.44 9.06
C ARG A 276 19.90 -3.90 8.79
N HIS A 277 18.61 -4.19 8.83
CA HIS A 277 18.09 -5.55 8.66
C HIS A 277 18.37 -6.08 7.25
N VAL A 278 18.18 -5.27 6.20
CA VAL A 278 18.49 -5.64 4.81
C VAL A 278 19.94 -6.07 4.63
N ARG A 279 20.90 -5.43 5.31
CA ARG A 279 22.32 -5.81 5.25
C ARG A 279 22.60 -7.21 5.78
N THR A 280 21.79 -7.67 6.74
CA THR A 280 21.91 -9.00 7.36
C THR A 280 20.97 -10.03 6.75
N LEU A 281 20.05 -9.61 5.87
CA LEU A 281 19.04 -10.49 5.29
C LEU A 281 19.70 -11.47 4.32
N HIS A 282 19.25 -12.73 4.34
CA HIS A 282 19.64 -13.70 3.32
C HIS A 282 19.05 -13.30 1.95
N LEU A 283 19.45 -13.99 0.89
CA LEU A 283 18.91 -13.72 -0.44
C LEU A 283 17.44 -14.15 -0.47
N ILE A 284 16.53 -13.17 -0.48
CA ILE A 284 15.08 -13.40 -0.42
C ILE A 284 14.45 -13.72 -1.79
N PHE A 285 15.17 -13.47 -2.87
CA PHE A 285 14.84 -13.83 -4.24
C PHE A 285 16.07 -13.74 -5.14
N ASN A 286 15.99 -14.27 -6.37
CA ASN A 286 17.10 -14.19 -7.31
C ASN A 286 17.32 -12.75 -7.82
N GLY A 287 18.57 -12.29 -7.80
CA GLY A 287 18.93 -10.90 -8.09
C GLY A 287 18.62 -9.92 -6.96
N PHE A 288 18.45 -10.40 -5.72
CA PHE A 288 18.32 -9.51 -4.56
C PHE A 288 19.64 -8.77 -4.27
N ASP A 289 19.60 -7.46 -4.41
CA ASP A 289 20.71 -6.55 -4.13
C ASP A 289 20.43 -5.78 -2.82
N ARG A 290 21.30 -5.96 -1.83
CA ARG A 290 21.16 -5.34 -0.51
C ARG A 290 21.38 -3.83 -0.52
N GLU A 291 22.16 -3.31 -1.47
CA GLU A 291 22.40 -1.88 -1.61
C GLU A 291 21.15 -1.21 -2.19
N LEU A 292 20.60 -1.76 -3.28
CA LEU A 292 19.37 -1.24 -3.90
C LEU A 292 18.17 -1.27 -2.94
N TRP A 293 18.07 -2.30 -2.10
CA TRP A 293 16.99 -2.46 -1.13
C TRP A 293 17.27 -1.82 0.23
N GLY A 294 18.46 -1.24 0.45
CA GLY A 294 18.84 -0.67 1.75
C GLY A 294 18.10 0.63 2.08
N ASP A 295 17.87 1.47 1.07
CA ASP A 295 17.19 2.75 1.24
C ASP A 295 15.67 2.57 1.28
N ASN A 296 15.04 3.31 2.20
CA ASN A 296 13.62 3.22 2.49
C ASN A 296 13.10 4.53 3.12
N ASP A 297 11.79 4.69 3.16
CA ASP A 297 11.09 5.87 3.70
C ASP A 297 10.56 5.67 5.13
N GLY A 298 11.01 4.61 5.80
CA GLY A 298 10.51 4.17 7.09
C GLY A 298 9.41 3.10 7.02
N ALA A 299 8.91 2.72 5.84
CA ALA A 299 8.00 1.58 5.72
C ALA A 299 8.21 0.76 4.43
N VAL A 300 8.61 1.40 3.34
CA VAL A 300 8.78 0.79 2.02
C VAL A 300 10.17 1.13 1.46
N ASN A 301 10.82 0.14 0.84
CA ASN A 301 12.12 0.34 0.19
C ASN A 301 11.94 1.25 -1.04
N LEU A 302 12.83 2.24 -1.23
CA LEU A 302 12.68 3.23 -2.31
C LEU A 302 12.68 2.56 -3.69
N HIS A 303 13.54 1.56 -3.87
CA HIS A 303 13.60 0.77 -5.10
C HIS A 303 12.27 0.08 -5.45
N SER A 304 11.49 -0.33 -4.43
CA SER A 304 10.19 -0.98 -4.62
C SER A 304 9.10 -0.01 -5.11
N MET A 305 9.27 1.29 -4.91
CA MET A 305 8.27 2.31 -5.26
C MET A 305 8.29 2.70 -6.74
N LEU A 306 9.44 2.51 -7.40
CA LEU A 306 9.68 3.07 -8.74
C LEU A 306 8.79 2.42 -9.80
N ARG A 307 8.63 1.09 -9.71
CA ARG A 307 7.81 0.27 -10.60
C ARG A 307 7.60 -1.14 -10.03
N PRO A 308 6.67 -1.92 -10.58
CA PRO A 308 6.54 -3.34 -10.30
C PRO A 308 7.67 -4.10 -11.02
N TRP A 309 8.64 -4.60 -10.27
CA TRP A 309 9.68 -5.49 -10.79
C TRP A 309 9.12 -6.92 -10.85
N ALA A 310 9.31 -7.62 -11.96
CA ALA A 310 8.89 -9.01 -12.15
C ALA A 310 10.01 -10.00 -11.78
N SER A 311 9.68 -11.26 -11.49
CA SER A 311 10.67 -12.34 -11.48
C SER A 311 11.13 -12.65 -12.91
N ASP A 312 12.38 -13.08 -13.07
CA ASP A 312 12.82 -13.64 -14.34
C ASP A 312 12.17 -15.02 -14.53
N SER A 313 11.72 -15.31 -15.75
CA SER A 313 10.95 -16.51 -16.12
C SER A 313 11.66 -17.85 -15.90
N SER A 314 12.84 -17.87 -15.28
CA SER A 314 13.54 -19.07 -14.82
C SER A 314 13.08 -19.56 -13.44
N GLU A 315 12.23 -18.82 -12.73
CA GLU A 315 11.65 -19.24 -11.44
C GLU A 315 10.42 -20.15 -11.63
N SER A 316 10.52 -21.20 -12.46
CA SER A 316 9.61 -22.34 -12.34
C SER A 316 10.04 -23.16 -11.13
N ASP A 317 9.21 -23.17 -10.09
CA ASP A 317 9.44 -23.89 -8.83
C ASP A 317 9.90 -25.34 -9.12
N SER A 318 11.18 -25.60 -8.87
CA SER A 318 11.76 -26.96 -8.94
C SER A 318 11.40 -27.72 -7.67
N ASP A 319 10.10 -27.88 -7.40
CA ASP A 319 9.56 -28.80 -6.39
C ASP A 319 8.07 -29.01 -6.65
N SER A 320 7.73 -29.78 -7.68
CA SER A 320 6.54 -30.64 -7.68
C SER A 320 6.62 -31.66 -8.80
N THR A 321 6.49 -32.92 -8.41
CA THR A 321 6.46 -34.12 -9.24
C THR A 321 5.40 -34.06 -10.33
N ALA A 322 5.82 -34.38 -11.55
CA ALA A 322 5.09 -34.95 -12.69
C ALA A 322 3.55 -34.82 -12.72
N SER A 323 3.04 -34.10 -13.72
CA SER A 323 1.94 -34.55 -14.60
C SER A 323 1.88 -33.67 -15.84
N THR A 324 2.06 -34.30 -17.00
CA THR A 324 1.89 -33.75 -18.35
C THR A 324 0.42 -33.49 -18.70
N SER A 325 0.10 -32.35 -19.33
CA SER A 325 -0.52 -32.34 -20.67
C SER A 325 -0.75 -30.91 -21.21
N SER A 326 -0.57 -30.84 -22.52
CA SER A 326 -0.49 -29.70 -23.44
C SER A 326 -1.80 -28.93 -23.65
N SER A 327 -1.74 -27.61 -23.91
CA SER A 327 -2.05 -27.01 -25.24
C SER A 327 -2.10 -25.46 -25.24
N VAL A 328 -1.23 -24.90 -26.08
CA VAL A 328 -1.21 -23.63 -26.84
C VAL A 328 -2.34 -22.60 -26.67
N SER A 329 -1.96 -21.32 -26.44
CA SER A 329 -2.49 -20.17 -27.20
C SER A 329 -1.43 -19.05 -27.30
N LEU A 330 -1.42 -18.37 -28.44
CA LEU A 330 -0.31 -17.60 -29.03
C LEU A 330 -0.43 -16.08 -28.77
N GLU A 331 -0.89 -15.68 -27.58
CA GLU A 331 -1.06 -14.25 -27.21
C GLU A 331 -0.01 -13.74 -26.20
N ASP A 332 0.91 -14.59 -25.75
CA ASP A 332 1.79 -14.33 -24.60
C ASP A 332 3.04 -13.47 -24.90
N VAL A 333 3.15 -12.91 -26.12
CA VAL A 333 4.38 -12.21 -26.56
C VAL A 333 4.36 -10.71 -26.24
N THR A 334 3.19 -10.10 -25.98
CA THR A 334 3.09 -8.65 -25.70
C THR A 334 3.08 -8.29 -24.21
N THR A 335 2.65 -9.18 -23.33
CA THR A 335 2.46 -8.95 -21.87
C THR A 335 3.77 -8.92 -21.09
N ALA A 336 4.77 -9.72 -21.47
CA ALA A 336 6.09 -9.76 -20.83
C ALA A 336 6.96 -8.51 -21.08
N SER A 337 6.53 -7.59 -21.97
CA SER A 337 7.36 -6.45 -22.42
C SER A 337 7.35 -5.28 -21.43
N THR A 338 6.23 -5.00 -20.76
CA THR A 338 6.05 -3.75 -20.01
C THR A 338 6.72 -3.72 -18.65
N THR A 339 6.78 -4.85 -17.93
CA THR A 339 7.55 -4.97 -16.68
C THR A 339 9.07 -4.83 -16.91
N LYS A 340 9.52 -5.06 -18.15
CA LYS A 340 10.92 -4.90 -18.56
C LYS A 340 11.25 -3.46 -19.00
N ARG A 341 10.29 -2.65 -19.46
CA ARG A 341 10.52 -1.25 -19.87
C ARG A 341 10.96 -0.39 -18.70
N LYS A 342 12.17 0.19 -18.79
CA LYS A 342 12.76 1.07 -17.75
C LYS A 342 11.76 2.17 -17.37
N ALA A 343 11.58 2.37 -16.07
CA ALA A 343 10.87 3.54 -15.56
C ALA A 343 11.60 4.81 -16.00
N VAL A 344 10.84 5.88 -16.19
CA VAL A 344 11.36 7.18 -16.60
C VAL A 344 11.22 8.12 -15.41
N ASP A 345 12.35 8.57 -14.88
CA ASP A 345 12.35 9.61 -13.86
C ASP A 345 11.89 10.93 -14.49
N LEU A 346 10.87 11.54 -13.89
CA LEU A 346 10.43 12.88 -14.23
C LEU A 346 11.32 13.87 -13.50
N HIS A 347 11.84 14.86 -14.22
CA HIS A 347 12.44 16.03 -13.61
C HIS A 347 11.41 16.72 -12.70
N PRO A 348 11.82 17.40 -11.60
CA PRO A 348 10.89 18.16 -10.75
C PRO A 348 9.96 19.12 -11.51
N ASP A 349 10.44 19.63 -12.65
CA ASP A 349 9.69 20.54 -13.54
C ASP A 349 8.83 19.82 -14.61
N GLU A 350 8.89 18.48 -14.71
CA GLU A 350 8.19 17.69 -15.73
C GLU A 350 6.83 17.16 -15.26
N LEU A 351 6.53 17.27 -13.96
CA LEU A 351 5.17 17.20 -13.42
C LEU A 351 4.51 18.58 -13.39
N ASN A 352 4.84 19.41 -14.38
CA ASN A 352 4.23 20.72 -14.58
C ASN A 352 2.74 20.52 -14.91
N PRO A 353 1.82 21.16 -14.16
CA PRO A 353 0.39 21.14 -14.44
C PRO A 353 -0.02 21.51 -15.87
N SER A 354 0.84 22.24 -16.59
CA SER A 354 0.52 22.85 -17.88
C SER A 354 0.92 22.00 -19.11
N ASP A 355 1.94 21.15 -18.98
CA ASP A 355 2.46 20.29 -20.07
C ASP A 355 3.25 19.09 -19.48
N PRO A 356 2.56 18.15 -18.80
CA PRO A 356 3.23 16.99 -18.22
C PRO A 356 3.67 16.02 -19.33
N LYS A 357 4.97 15.76 -19.42
CA LYS A 357 5.56 14.84 -20.41
C LYS A 357 5.44 13.39 -19.99
N LEU A 358 4.20 12.93 -19.75
CA LEU A 358 3.94 11.56 -19.35
C LEU A 358 4.01 10.61 -20.53
N GLN A 359 4.78 9.55 -20.37
CA GLN A 359 4.82 8.46 -21.32
C GLN A 359 3.73 7.44 -21.00
N HIS A 360 2.88 7.16 -21.99
CA HIS A 360 1.87 6.13 -21.89
C HIS A 360 2.50 4.74 -21.81
N GLY A 361 1.99 3.89 -20.92
CA GLY A 361 2.48 2.52 -20.77
C GLY A 361 3.86 2.36 -20.15
N VAL A 362 4.39 3.41 -19.52
CA VAL A 362 5.66 3.41 -18.78
C VAL A 362 5.44 4.09 -17.43
N TRP A 363 6.10 3.60 -16.38
CA TRP A 363 6.07 4.24 -15.06
C TRP A 363 6.87 5.54 -15.09
N ASN A 364 6.16 6.65 -14.91
CA ASN A 364 6.74 7.98 -14.78
C ASN A 364 6.95 8.28 -13.29
N VAL A 365 8.20 8.46 -12.86
CA VAL A 365 8.56 8.54 -11.43
C VAL A 365 8.75 9.99 -11.01
N HIS A 366 8.00 10.43 -10.02
CA HIS A 366 8.15 11.72 -9.37
C HIS A 366 8.72 11.56 -7.97
N HIS A 367 9.86 12.18 -7.69
CA HIS A 367 10.52 12.07 -6.39
C HIS A 367 10.09 13.20 -5.45
N VAL A 368 9.73 12.85 -4.22
CA VAL A 368 9.39 13.81 -3.15
C VAL A 368 10.31 13.64 -1.95
N GLN A 369 10.79 14.74 -1.38
CA GLN A 369 11.68 14.73 -0.21
C GLN A 369 10.92 14.60 1.11
N LYS A 370 10.06 13.58 1.18
CA LYS A 370 9.22 13.24 2.33
C LYS A 370 9.40 11.75 2.67
N ASN A 371 9.06 11.35 3.88
CA ASN A 371 8.99 9.97 4.33
C ASN A 371 7.66 9.30 3.90
N HIS A 372 7.37 8.11 4.42
CA HIS A 372 6.18 7.33 4.04
C HIS A 372 4.83 8.05 4.17
N MET A 373 4.76 9.09 5.01
CA MET A 373 3.54 9.87 5.22
C MET A 373 3.28 10.93 4.13
N ALA A 374 4.10 10.99 3.09
CA ALA A 374 3.86 11.85 1.93
C ALA A 374 2.44 11.70 1.37
N GLY A 375 1.77 12.81 1.08
CA GLY A 375 0.40 12.80 0.57
C GLY A 375 -0.67 12.36 1.58
N THR A 376 -0.37 12.32 2.88
CA THR A 376 -1.35 12.07 3.95
C THR A 376 -1.68 13.36 4.71
N SER A 377 -2.51 13.27 5.76
CA SER A 377 -2.78 14.41 6.67
C SER A 377 -1.57 14.84 7.49
N PHE A 378 -0.51 14.04 7.51
CA PHE A 378 0.74 14.29 8.25
C PHE A 378 1.80 15.00 7.40
N ASP A 379 1.50 15.25 6.12
CA ASP A 379 2.34 15.99 5.18
C ASP A 379 1.71 17.36 4.92
N SER A 380 2.43 18.43 5.22
CA SER A 380 1.90 19.79 5.07
C SER A 380 1.82 20.22 3.60
N ASP A 381 2.62 19.60 2.72
CA ASP A 381 2.64 19.87 1.28
C ASP A 381 1.64 18.97 0.51
N SER A 382 0.93 18.08 1.22
CA SER A 382 -0.06 17.17 0.64
C SER A 382 -1.11 17.88 -0.24
N PRO A 383 -1.72 19.01 0.17
CA PRO A 383 -2.68 19.72 -0.69
C PRO A 383 -2.08 20.16 -2.02
N GLU A 384 -0.83 20.62 -2.02
CA GLU A 384 -0.12 21.03 -3.24
C GLU A 384 0.20 19.84 -4.13
N LEU A 385 0.66 18.73 -3.54
CA LEU A 385 0.91 17.48 -4.26
C LEU A 385 -0.36 17.01 -5.00
N TYR A 386 -1.51 16.96 -4.31
CA TYR A 386 -2.77 16.55 -4.95
C TYR A 386 -3.26 17.56 -5.99
N GLN A 387 -3.10 18.87 -5.78
CA GLN A 387 -3.44 19.87 -6.80
C GLN A 387 -2.65 19.68 -8.09
N ARG A 388 -1.34 19.42 -7.98
CA ARG A 388 -0.48 19.10 -9.12
C ARG A 388 -0.90 17.80 -9.80
N LEU A 389 -1.11 16.73 -9.02
CA LEU A 389 -1.59 15.45 -9.55
C LEU A 389 -2.91 15.61 -10.29
N PHE A 390 -3.92 16.27 -9.72
CA PHE A 390 -5.22 16.46 -10.37
C PHE A 390 -5.12 17.28 -11.65
N ALA A 391 -4.23 18.26 -11.73
CA ALA A 391 -3.98 18.98 -12.97
C ALA A 391 -3.38 18.05 -14.05
N VAL A 392 -2.45 17.18 -13.66
CA VAL A 392 -1.89 16.16 -14.55
C VAL A 392 -2.95 15.16 -15.02
N LEU A 393 -3.84 14.69 -14.13
CA LEU A 393 -4.94 13.80 -14.51
C LEU A 393 -5.89 14.46 -15.50
N LYS A 394 -6.24 15.73 -15.27
CA LYS A 394 -7.06 16.50 -16.19
C LYS A 394 -6.39 16.66 -17.56
N HIS A 395 -5.07 16.82 -17.60
CA HIS A 395 -4.33 16.88 -18.86
C HIS A 395 -4.34 15.54 -19.60
N ILE A 396 -4.18 14.42 -18.89
CA ILE A 396 -4.29 13.07 -19.47
C ILE A 396 -5.65 12.89 -20.18
N GLU A 397 -6.75 13.36 -19.58
CA GLU A 397 -8.08 13.29 -20.20
C GLU A 397 -8.18 14.07 -21.52
N THR A 398 -7.35 15.10 -21.73
CA THR A 398 -7.36 15.89 -22.98
C THR A 398 -6.61 15.23 -24.14
N ILE A 399 -5.73 14.26 -23.85
CA ILE A 399 -4.91 13.57 -24.87
C ILE A 399 -5.45 12.16 -25.18
N LYS A 400 -6.33 11.62 -24.31
CA LYS A 400 -7.05 10.36 -24.54
C LYS A 400 -8.03 10.47 -25.71
#